data_AF-A0A410MAA9-F1
#
_entry.id   AF-A0A410MAA9-F1
#
_cell.length_a   1.000
_cell.length_b   1.000
_cell.length_c   1.000
_cell.angle_alpha   90.00
_cell.angle_beta   90.00
_cell.angle_gamma   90.00
#
_symmetry.space_group_name_H-M   'P 1'
#
loop_
_entity.id
_entity.type
_entity.pdbx_description
1 polymer ?
#
loop_
_entity_poly.entity_id
_entity_poly.type
_entity_poly.pdbx_seq_one_letter_code
_entity_poly.pdbx_strand_id
1 'polypeptide(L)' 'MMNVLEFFRNLPRKHCSSCGNVIQEKADCYGNVCDDCDHPAR' A
#
# COMPACT_ATOMS: atom_id res chain seq x y z
N MET A 1 24.96 5.87 7.77
CA MET A 1 24.26 4.67 7.28
C MET A 1 22.92 4.60 8.00
N MET A 2 21.81 4.45 7.29
CA MET A 2 20.50 4.25 7.94
C MET A 2 20.44 2.83 8.50
N ASN A 3 20.03 2.70 9.76
CA ASN A 3 19.81 1.40 10.39
C ASN A 3 18.62 0.70 9.69
N VAL A 4 18.73 -0.60 9.42
CA VAL A 4 17.67 -1.37 8.76
C VAL A 4 16.34 -1.29 9.50
N LEU A 5 16.38 -1.20 10.84
CA LEU A 5 15.18 -1.04 11.67
C LEU A 5 14.51 0.32 11.45
N GLU A 6 15.30 1.37 11.25
CA GLU A 6 14.79 2.71 10.96
C GLU A 6 14.15 2.77 9.58
N PHE A 7 14.67 2.02 8.60
CA PHE A 7 14.04 1.90 7.28
C PHE A 7 12.64 1.31 7.35
N PHE A 8 12.46 0.18 8.06
CA PHE A 8 11.14 -0.45 8.19
C PHE A 8 10.15 0.38 9.02
N ARG A 9 10.61 1.12 10.03
CA ARG A 9 9.75 2.05 10.79
C ARG A 9 9.26 3.23 9.96
N ASN A 10 10.05 3.65 8.98
CA ASN A 10 9.74 4.77 8.09
C ASN A 10 9.30 4.29 6.70
N LEU A 11 8.77 3.07 6.59
CA LEU A 11 8.30 2.56 5.32
C LEU A 11 7.14 3.46 4.82
N PRO A 12 7.25 4.02 3.61
CA PRO A 12 6.20 4.86 3.08
C PRO A 12 4.93 4.04 2.90
N ARG A 13 3.78 4.66 3.18
CA ARG A 13 2.48 4.02 2.94
C ARG A 13 2.34 3.64 1.48
N LYS A 14 1.72 2.49 1.22
CA LYS A 14 1.43 2.01 -0.12
C LYS A 14 0.39 2.92 -0.80
N HIS A 15 0.59 3.24 -2.08
CA HIS A 15 -0.35 4.03 -2.89
C HIS A 15 -0.92 3.17 -4.02
N CYS A 16 -2.19 3.39 -4.34
CA CYS A 16 -2.90 2.69 -5.40
C CYS A 16 -2.34 3.08 -6.77
N SER A 17 -1.97 2.11 -7.59
CA SER A 17 -1.48 2.38 -8.95
C SER A 17 -2.56 2.89 -9.91
N SER A 18 -3.84 2.75 -9.56
CA SER A 18 -4.97 3.20 -10.40
C SER A 18 -5.41 4.63 -10.06
N CYS A 19 -5.64 4.93 -8.78
CA CYS A 19 -6.18 6.23 -8.35
C CYS A 19 -5.17 7.10 -7.57
N GLY A 20 -4.00 6.57 -7.20
CA GLY A 20 -2.99 7.30 -6.42
C GLY A 20 -3.30 7.45 -4.93
N ASN A 21 -4.48 7.02 -4.46
CA ASN A 21 -4.84 7.11 -3.04
C ASN A 21 -4.02 6.15 -2.17
N VAL A 22 -3.84 6.51 -0.90
CA VAL A 22 -3.20 5.63 0.09
C VAL A 22 -4.03 4.36 0.26
N ILE A 23 -3.41 3.21 0.01
CA ILE A 23 -4.04 1.91 0.22
C ILE A 23 -4.06 1.64 1.72
N GLN A 24 -5.22 1.22 2.24
CA GLN A 24 -5.31 0.70 3.58
C GLN A 24 -4.64 -0.68 3.63
N GLU A 25 -3.44 -0.73 4.17
CA GLU A 25 -2.64 -1.94 4.26
C GLU A 25 -3.33 -2.97 5.18
N LYS A 26 -3.66 -4.14 4.64
CA LYS A 26 -4.10 -5.32 5.39
C LYS A 26 -2.99 -6.36 5.32
N ALA A 27 -2.86 -7.20 6.35
CA ALA A 27 -1.77 -8.19 6.44
C ALA A 27 -1.69 -9.11 5.20
N ASP A 28 -2.82 -9.37 4.56
CA ASP A 28 -2.94 -10.28 3.41
C ASP A 28 -2.96 -9.56 2.05
N CYS A 29 -2.80 -8.22 2.01
CA CYS A 29 -3.02 -7.44 0.79
C CYS A 29 -1.74 -7.26 -0.05
N TYR A 30 -1.46 -8.25 -0.90
CA TYR A 30 -0.32 -8.19 -1.84
C TYR A 30 -0.57 -7.22 -3.01
N GLY A 31 -1.83 -6.89 -3.32
CA GLY A 31 -2.23 -6.07 -4.47
C GLY A 31 -1.81 -4.59 -4.41
N ASN A 32 -1.45 -4.01 -5.55
CA ASN A 32 -1.08 -2.59 -5.72
C ASN A 32 -2.27 -1.69 -6.10
N VAL A 33 -3.48 -2.23 -6.10
CA VAL A 33 -4.73 -1.53 -6.39
C VAL A 33 -5.57 -1.54 -5.11
N CYS A 34 -6.20 -0.41 -4.77
CA CYS A 34 -7.06 -0.33 -3.59
C CYS A 34 -8.38 -1.08 -3.80
N ASP A 35 -9.01 -1.48 -2.71
CA ASP A 35 -10.31 -2.20 -2.67
C ASP A 35 -11.39 -1.50 -3.55
N ASP A 36 -11.45 -0.17 -3.48
CA ASP A 36 -12.34 0.66 -4.31
C ASP A 36 -12.16 0.51 -5.82
N CYS A 37 -10.93 0.25 -6.26
CA CYS A 37 -10.55 0.12 -7.66
C CYS A 37 -10.50 -1.35 -8.11
N ASP A 38 -10.28 -2.28 -7.18
CA ASP A 38 -10.23 -3.73 -7.42
C ASP A 38 -11.63 -4.37 -7.36
N HIS A 39 -12.64 -3.66 -6.86
CA HIS A 39 -14.00 -4.17 -6.78
C HIS A 39 -14.58 -4.56 -8.15
N PRO A 40 -14.91 -5.85 -8.36
CA PRO A 40 -15.36 -6.38 -9.66
C PRO A 40 -16.80 -5.97 -10.04
N ALA A 41 -17.42 -5.07 -9.26
CA ALA A 41 -18.78 -4.56 -9.49
C ALA A 41 -18.81 -3.14 -10.08
N ARG A 42 -17.66 -2.60 -10.52
CA ARG A 42 -17.58 -1.36 -11.31
C ARG A 42 -17.37 -1.65 -12.79
#